data_AF-M5EUV0-F1
#
_entry.id   AF-M5EUV0-F1
#
_cell.length_a   1.000
_cell.length_b   1.000
_cell.length_c   1.000
_cell.angle_alpha   90.00
_cell.angle_beta   90.00
_cell.angle_gamma   90.00
#
_symmetry.space_group_name_H-M   'P 1'
#
loop_
_entity.id
_entity.type
_entity.pdbx_description
1 polymer ?
#
loop_
_entity_poly.entity_id
_entity_poly.type
_entity_poly.pdbx_seq_one_letter_code
_entity_poly.pdbx_strand_id
1 'polypeptide(L)'
;MAVGKNKHYAVHDIAPRHFLQTADLAGIGKSAMLSLRDDLAENAQRQAAAVIDTLPRGFPDQLITSVMKAIAHRAALLGTEKTGA
;
A
#
# COMPACT_ATOMS: atom_id res chain seq x y z
N MET A 1 -10.03 6.33 10.98
CA MET A 1 -8.62 6.61 11.37
C MET A 1 -8.05 7.66 10.43
N ALA A 2 -7.10 8.46 10.90
CA ALA A 2 -6.29 9.38 10.07
C ALA A 2 -4.81 9.01 10.20
N VAL A 3 -4.00 9.34 9.20
CA VAL A 3 -2.56 9.01 9.17
C VAL A 3 -1.71 10.25 8.89
N GLY A 4 -0.49 10.26 9.40
CA GLY A 4 0.48 11.35 9.26
C GLY A 4 0.53 12.28 10.47
N LYS A 5 1.45 13.24 10.44
CA LYS A 5 1.52 14.32 11.45
C LYS A 5 0.33 15.29 11.33
N ASN A 6 -0.15 15.48 10.10
CA ASN A 6 -1.44 16.13 9.81
C ASN A 6 -2.49 15.07 9.53
N LYS A 7 -3.77 15.38 9.77
CA LYS A 7 -4.86 14.41 9.58
C LYS A 7 -5.15 14.23 8.08
N HIS A 8 -4.67 13.13 7.49
CA HIS A 8 -5.08 12.68 6.16
C HIS A 8 -6.19 11.63 6.28
N TYR A 9 -7.36 11.93 5.73
CA TYR A 9 -8.55 11.06 5.78
C TYR A 9 -8.87 10.40 4.44
N ALA A 10 -8.70 11.13 3.33
CA ALA A 10 -9.01 10.62 2.01
C ALA A 10 -7.93 9.64 1.53
N VAL A 11 -8.33 8.41 1.21
CA VAL A 11 -7.41 7.32 0.85
C VAL A 11 -6.55 7.63 -0.39
N HIS A 12 -7.03 8.50 -1.28
CA HIS A 12 -6.27 8.93 -2.46
C HIS A 12 -5.21 10.00 -2.12
N ASP A 13 -5.35 10.72 -1.00
CA ASP A 13 -4.37 11.71 -0.53
C ASP A 13 -3.29 11.09 0.36
N ILE A 14 -3.45 9.82 0.75
CA ILE A 14 -2.50 9.13 1.63
C ILE A 14 -1.30 8.63 0.81
N ALA A 15 -0.10 9.09 1.20
CA ALA A 15 1.18 8.69 0.64
C ALA A 15 2.03 7.90 1.66
N PRO A 16 3.05 7.13 1.22
CA PRO A 16 3.89 6.31 2.11
C PRO A 16 4.50 7.10 3.28
N ARG A 17 4.89 8.37 3.03
CA ARG A 17 5.41 9.27 4.08
C ARG A 17 4.47 9.48 5.26
N HIS A 18 3.14 9.41 5.07
CA HIS A 18 2.18 9.57 6.16
C HIS A 18 2.20 8.37 7.11
N PHE A 19 2.47 7.17 6.59
CA PHE A 19 2.63 5.99 7.44
C PHE A 19 3.94 6.05 8.23
N LEU A 20 5.05 6.48 7.62
CA LEU A 20 6.31 6.72 8.34
C LEU A 20 6.15 7.75 9.47
N GLN A 21 5.41 8.83 9.20
CA GLN A 21 5.06 9.82 10.21
C GLN A 21 4.20 9.25 11.34
N THR A 22 3.26 8.36 11.02
CA THR A 22 2.41 7.70 12.03
C THR A 22 3.23 6.70 12.87
N ALA A 23 4.13 5.97 12.23
CA ALA A 23 5.05 5.03 12.88
C ALA A 23 5.96 5.76 13.87
N ASP A 24 6.53 6.90 13.48
CA ASP A 24 7.32 7.79 14.34
C ASP A 24 6.54 8.21 15.60
N LEU A 25 5.29 8.66 15.43
CA LEU A 25 4.42 9.04 16.55
C LEU A 25 4.01 7.86 17.45
N ALA A 26 3.92 6.66 16.89
CA ALA A 26 3.57 5.43 17.61
C ALA A 26 4.78 4.74 18.26
N GLY A 27 5.99 5.29 18.13
CA GLY A 27 7.22 4.65 18.62
C GLY A 27 7.64 3.40 17.84
N ILE A 28 7.14 3.23 16.61
CA ILE A 28 7.54 2.14 15.71
C ILE A 28 8.84 2.54 15.00
N GLY A 29 9.86 1.68 15.09
CA GLY A 29 11.15 1.93 14.48
C GLY A 29 11.07 2.14 12.96
N LYS A 30 11.77 3.17 12.46
CA LYS A 30 11.83 3.52 11.03
C LYS A 30 12.23 2.33 10.15
N SER A 31 13.21 1.53 10.59
CA SER A 31 13.67 0.35 9.87
C SER A 31 12.54 -0.67 9.68
N ALA A 32 11.78 -0.98 10.73
CA ALA A 32 10.66 -1.91 10.66
C ALA A 32 9.57 -1.43 9.67
N MET A 33 9.27 -0.13 9.66
CA MET A 33 8.29 0.43 8.73
C MET A 33 8.79 0.43 7.28
N LEU A 34 10.09 0.66 7.06
CA LEU A 34 10.70 0.56 5.72
C LEU A 34 10.74 -0.88 5.22
N SER A 35 11.11 -1.85 6.07
CA SER A 35 11.07 -3.27 5.70
C SER A 35 9.65 -3.72 5.33
N LEU A 36 8.63 -3.29 6.08
CA LEU A 36 7.23 -3.57 5.74
C LEU A 36 6.81 -2.92 4.41
N ARG A 37 7.24 -1.68 4.17
CA ARG A 37 6.98 -0.99 2.89
C ARG A 37 7.56 -1.79 1.72
N ASP A 38 8.81 -2.23 1.85
CA ASP A 38 9.54 -2.92 0.79
C ASP A 38 8.91 -4.30 0.51
N ASP A 39 8.58 -5.05 1.57
CA ASP A 39 7.84 -6.32 1.48
C ASP A 39 6.50 -6.14 0.74
N LEU A 40 5.72 -5.12 1.10
CA LEU A 40 4.45 -4.82 0.41
C LEU A 40 4.67 -4.41 -1.05
N ALA A 41 5.69 -3.60 -1.34
CA ALA A 41 6.00 -3.18 -2.71
C ALA A 41 6.37 -4.39 -3.60
N GLU A 42 7.14 -5.33 -3.06
CA GLU A 42 7.59 -6.52 -3.77
C GLU A 42 6.47 -7.55 -3.95
N ASN A 43 5.61 -7.71 -2.94
CA ASN A 43 4.74 -8.88 -2.85
C ASN A 43 3.26 -8.61 -3.15
N ALA A 44 2.79 -7.35 -3.10
CA ALA A 44 1.36 -7.03 -3.22
C ALA A 44 0.69 -7.59 -4.50
N GLN A 45 1.32 -7.42 -5.67
CA GLN A 45 0.73 -7.91 -6.93
C GLN A 45 0.70 -9.44 -6.99
N ARG A 46 1.78 -10.11 -6.54
CA ARG A 46 1.89 -11.56 -6.55
C ARG A 46 0.88 -12.21 -5.62
N GLN A 47 0.70 -11.67 -4.42
CA GLN A 47 -0.27 -12.18 -3.47
C GLN A 47 -1.71 -11.90 -3.92
N ALA A 48 -1.97 -10.75 -4.56
CA ALA A 48 -3.28 -10.47 -5.13
C ALA A 48 -3.64 -11.45 -6.26
N ALA A 49 -2.68 -11.82 -7.11
CA ALA A 49 -2.86 -12.85 -8.13
C ALA A 49 -3.18 -14.23 -7.52
N ALA A 50 -2.44 -14.63 -6.48
CA ALA A 50 -2.71 -15.89 -5.78
C ALA A 50 -4.14 -15.93 -5.18
N VAL A 51 -4.65 -14.80 -4.68
CA VAL A 51 -6.05 -14.73 -4.22
C VAL A 51 -7.03 -14.86 -5.37
N ILE A 52 -6.76 -14.21 -6.51
CA ILE A 52 -7.61 -14.29 -7.71
C ILE A 52 -7.77 -15.74 -8.17
N ASP A 53 -6.71 -16.55 -8.11
CA ASP A 53 -6.76 -17.96 -8.48
C ASP A 53 -7.66 -18.81 -7.57
N THR A 54 -8.00 -18.30 -6.37
CA THR A 54 -8.90 -18.97 -5.43
C THR A 54 -10.36 -18.52 -5.55
N LEU A 55 -10.65 -17.53 -6.39
CA LEU A 55 -12.00 -17.00 -6.52
C LEU A 55 -12.95 -18.02 -7.15
N PRO A 56 -14.22 -18.04 -6.71
CA PRO A 56 -15.21 -18.96 -7.26
C PRO A 56 -15.46 -18.67 -8.74
N ARG A 57 -15.87 -19.71 -9.47
CA ARG A 57 -16.31 -19.57 -10.86
C ARG A 57 -17.45 -18.54 -10.94
N GLY A 58 -17.35 -17.61 -11.89
CA GLY A 58 -18.33 -16.55 -12.09
C GLY A 58 -18.10 -15.30 -11.23
N PHE A 59 -16.96 -15.20 -10.54
CA PHE A 59 -16.58 -13.95 -9.90
C PHE A 59 -16.43 -12.81 -10.93
N PRO A 60 -16.89 -11.58 -10.66
CA PRO A 60 -16.90 -10.52 -11.68
C PRO A 60 -15.49 -10.04 -12.09
N ASP A 61 -15.12 -10.25 -13.36
CA ASP A 61 -13.83 -9.83 -13.92
C ASP A 61 -13.57 -8.33 -13.82
N GLN A 62 -14.64 -7.52 -13.92
CA GLN A 62 -14.52 -6.07 -13.78
C GLN A 62 -14.03 -5.67 -12.38
N LEU A 63 -14.45 -6.38 -11.34
CA LEU A 63 -13.99 -6.14 -9.97
C LEU A 63 -12.51 -6.54 -9.81
N ILE A 64 -12.13 -7.71 -10.36
CA ILE A 64 -10.74 -8.16 -10.38
C ILE A 64 -9.86 -7.10 -11.05
N THR A 65 -10.24 -6.66 -12.25
CA THR A 65 -9.49 -5.69 -13.04
C THR A 65 -9.35 -4.34 -12.30
N SER A 66 -10.45 -3.84 -11.73
CA SER A 66 -10.46 -2.57 -10.99
C SER A 66 -9.55 -2.62 -9.76
N VAL A 67 -9.63 -3.70 -8.97
CA VAL A 67 -8.84 -3.87 -7.75
C VAL A 67 -7.36 -4.08 -8.09
N MET A 68 -7.05 -4.92 -9.08
CA MET A 68 -5.66 -5.15 -9.50
C MET A 68 -4.99 -3.88 -9.99
N LYS A 69 -5.71 -3.04 -10.75
CA LYS A 69 -5.18 -1.74 -11.19
C LYS A 69 -4.86 -0.83 -9.99
N ALA A 70 -5.74 -0.82 -8.98
CA ALA A 70 -5.51 -0.02 -7.77
C ALA A 70 -4.34 -0.55 -6.93
N ILE A 71 -4.21 -1.88 -6.79
CA ILE A 71 -3.08 -2.52 -6.09
C ILE A 71 -1.77 -2.19 -6.80
N ALA A 72 -1.72 -2.36 -8.12
CA ALA A 72 -0.52 -2.08 -8.91
C ALA A 72 -0.08 -0.62 -8.77
N HIS A 73 -1.03 0.32 -8.90
CA HIS A 73 -0.76 1.73 -8.73
C HIS A 73 -0.21 2.06 -7.33
N ARG A 74 -0.82 1.50 -6.26
CA ARG A 74 -0.39 1.79 -4.89
C ARG A 74 0.93 1.12 -4.51
N ALA A 75 1.17 -0.10 -4.99
CA ALA A 75 2.45 -0.78 -4.79
C ALA A 75 3.61 0.01 -5.42
N ALA A 76 3.39 0.60 -6.61
CA ALA A 76 4.39 1.45 -7.24
C ALA A 76 4.74 2.69 -6.39
N LEU A 77 3.78 3.28 -5.68
CA LEU A 77 4.05 4.41 -4.78
C LEU A 77 4.95 4.01 -3.60
N LEU A 78 4.89 2.75 -3.16
CA LEU A 78 5.73 2.24 -2.06
C LEU A 78 7.20 2.08 -2.50
N GLY A 79 7.45 1.71 -3.75
CA GLY A 79 8.78 1.52 -4.31
C GLY A 79 9.50 2.80 -4.76
N THR A 80 8.82 3.94 -4.83
CA THR A 80 9.45 5.22 -5.19
C THR A 80 10.10 5.89 -3.98
N GLU A 81 11.43 5.82 -3.89
CA GLU A 81 12.24 6.72 -3.06
C GLU A 81 12.18 8.13 -3.65
N LYS A 82 11.21 8.95 -3.23
CA LYS A 82 11.39 10.40 -3.33
C LYS A 82 12.23 10.84 -2.14
N THR A 83 13.55 10.74 -2.28
CA THR A 83 14.50 11.54 -1.52
C THR A 83 14.09 13.00 -1.70
N GLY A 84 13.52 13.59 -0.66
CA GLY A 84 13.24 15.02 -0.64
C GLY A 84 14.56 15.77 -0.76
N ALA A 85 14.64 16.62 -1.79
CA ALA A 85 15.56 17.74 -1.85
C ALA A 85 15.20 18.79 -0.78
#